data_AF-A0A1L7W3G4-F1
#
_entry.id   AF-A0A1L7W3G4-F1
#
_cell.length_a   1.000
_cell.length_b   1.000
_cell.length_c   1.000
_cell.angle_alpha   90.00
_cell.angle_beta   90.00
_cell.angle_gamma   90.00
#
_symmetry.space_group_name_H-M   'P 1'
#
loop_
_entity.id
_entity.type
_entity.pdbx_description
1 polymer ?
#
loop_
_entity_poly.entity_id
_entity_poly.type
_entity_poly.pdbx_seq_one_letter_code
_entity_poly.pdbx_strand_id
1 'polypeptide(L)'
;MEPTGAAYVLTAAQFEREVTQHGGDVTWRRFQVQLVIASFEEAKGLMSRYVAGEVHRYIESGKWIQNCTSLGQHPAYRRFVGTDKHYLKSLYYPHFFDVQAIFVLGGRRIGSAVDRLYEELSAHWGITINPDEPFYPPRLADSEKERRLILGNIQGPSAPSERQAPSEDKHRELGIHLKAAAQLSEKIQNEDTVNQRRSMDFQKIRGELRHAQQRNLYLERKAEEETQNRQNAERQKQALQNRLEERVDQLQDAHAQLQETHRQLTESRQHAKGLQDQLNQMQAYVTHHRQISMQIAEIEKQHKALSAKRQQCIDIMAQQTVSRVEGSRSAIKRPADGIAHGEEPKRPRQN
;
A
#
# COMPACT_ATOMS: atom_id res chain seq x y z
N MET A 1 -40.15 14.62 21.04
CA MET A 1 -38.75 14.14 20.98
C MET A 1 -37.86 15.32 21.32
N GLU A 2 -37.31 15.37 22.53
CA GLU A 2 -36.40 16.47 22.89
C GLU A 2 -35.04 16.29 22.20
N PRO A 3 -34.48 17.36 21.63
CA PRO A 3 -33.23 17.32 20.91
C PRO A 3 -32.05 17.06 21.85
N THR A 4 -31.41 15.90 21.71
CA THR A 4 -30.27 15.48 22.56
C THR A 4 -28.93 16.04 22.04
N GLY A 5 -28.95 16.82 20.95
CA GLY A 5 -27.75 17.16 20.18
C GLY A 5 -26.80 18.19 20.79
N ALA A 6 -27.20 18.93 21.84
CA ALA A 6 -26.38 20.00 22.41
C ALA A 6 -25.57 19.59 23.66
N ALA A 7 -25.86 18.44 24.28
CA ALA A 7 -25.29 18.10 25.59
C ALA A 7 -23.96 17.32 25.52
N TYR A 8 -23.59 16.78 24.36
CA TYR A 8 -22.44 15.88 24.19
C TYR A 8 -21.61 16.26 22.95
N VAL A 9 -20.94 17.41 23.01
CA VAL A 9 -20.08 17.89 21.92
C VAL A 9 -18.63 17.73 22.34
N LEU A 10 -17.92 16.84 21.66
CA LEU A 10 -16.49 16.62 21.83
C LEU A 10 -15.73 17.17 20.63
N THR A 11 -14.61 17.86 20.87
CA THR A 11 -13.76 18.40 19.81
C THR A 11 -12.31 17.99 20.05
N ALA A 12 -11.56 17.78 18.96
CA ALA A 12 -10.16 17.36 19.07
C ALA A 12 -9.31 18.37 19.89
N ALA A 13 -9.65 19.65 19.84
CA ALA A 13 -8.98 20.72 20.58
C ALA A 13 -9.02 20.52 22.11
N GLN A 14 -10.06 19.88 22.65
CA GLN A 14 -10.16 19.59 24.09
C GLN A 14 -9.06 18.64 24.59
N PHE A 15 -8.45 17.86 23.69
CA PHE A 15 -7.48 16.82 24.01
C PHE A 15 -6.04 17.17 23.64
N GLU A 16 -5.77 18.38 23.13
CA GLU A 16 -4.42 18.77 22.68
C GLU A 16 -3.38 18.71 23.81
N ARG A 17 -3.80 18.95 25.06
CA ARG A 17 -2.92 18.83 26.22
C ARG A 17 -2.49 17.37 26.44
N GLU A 18 -3.42 16.43 26.44
CA GLU A 18 -3.19 15.00 26.62
C GLU A 18 -2.38 14.42 25.43
N VAL A 19 -2.66 14.90 24.22
CA VAL A 19 -1.92 14.57 22.99
C VAL A 19 -0.46 15.05 23.03
N THR A 20 -0.15 16.14 23.72
CA THR A 20 1.22 16.70 23.73
C THR A 20 2.03 16.27 24.97
N GLN A 21 1.40 16.11 26.14
CA GLN A 21 2.10 15.88 27.41
C GLN A 21 2.69 14.48 27.58
N HIS A 22 2.09 13.43 27.02
CA HIS A 22 2.49 12.03 27.34
C HIS A 22 3.73 11.47 26.62
N GLY A 23 4.50 12.29 25.87
CA GLY A 23 5.66 11.82 25.10
C GLY A 23 5.30 10.79 24.02
N GLY A 24 6.25 10.45 23.14
CA GLY A 24 6.00 9.51 22.03
C GLY A 24 5.29 10.12 20.82
N ASP A 25 4.65 9.30 20.00
CA ASP A 25 4.11 9.70 18.69
C ASP A 25 2.83 10.55 18.86
N VAL A 26 3.00 11.85 18.66
CA VAL A 26 1.92 12.85 18.70
C VAL A 26 0.92 12.62 17.56
N THR A 27 1.38 12.20 16.39
CA THR A 27 0.53 11.97 15.21
C THR A 27 -0.40 10.80 15.47
N TRP A 28 0.12 9.71 16.05
CA TRP A 28 -0.68 8.56 16.44
C TRP A 28 -1.74 8.92 17.49
N ARG A 29 -1.38 9.70 18.52
CA ARG A 29 -2.33 10.14 19.54
C ARG A 29 -3.42 11.07 18.98
N ARG A 30 -3.09 11.98 18.07
CA ARG A 30 -4.09 12.78 17.34
C ARG A 30 -5.04 11.91 16.52
N PHE A 31 -4.52 10.87 15.89
CA PHE A 31 -5.33 9.95 15.12
C PHE A 31 -6.31 9.15 16.00
N GLN A 32 -5.88 8.69 17.18
CA GLN A 32 -6.79 8.08 18.17
C GLN A 32 -7.92 9.03 18.56
N VAL A 33 -7.60 10.30 18.79
CA VAL A 33 -8.59 11.36 19.09
C VAL A 33 -9.64 11.47 18.01
N GLN A 34 -9.22 11.52 16.74
CA GLN A 34 -10.13 11.59 15.61
C GLN A 34 -11.05 10.35 15.54
N LEU A 35 -10.50 9.15 15.70
CA LEU A 35 -11.28 7.90 15.63
C LEU A 35 -12.34 7.80 16.74
N VAL A 36 -11.97 8.09 17.99
CA VAL A 36 -12.91 8.00 19.12
C VAL A 36 -14.00 9.06 19.04
N ILE A 37 -13.66 10.30 18.64
CA ILE A 37 -14.67 11.35 18.43
C ILE A 37 -15.62 10.96 17.30
N ALA A 38 -15.10 10.48 16.16
CA ALA A 38 -15.93 10.05 15.04
C ALA A 38 -16.88 8.91 15.43
N SER A 39 -16.38 7.89 16.14
CA SER A 39 -17.22 6.79 16.63
C SER A 39 -18.27 7.27 17.64
N PHE A 40 -17.94 8.23 18.50
CA PHE A 40 -18.90 8.75 19.48
C PHE A 40 -20.02 9.57 18.83
N GLU A 41 -19.69 10.35 17.81
CA GLU A 41 -20.66 11.10 17.02
C GLU A 41 -21.69 10.20 16.34
N GLU A 42 -21.26 9.02 15.86
CA GLU A 42 -22.15 8.00 15.31
C GLU A 42 -22.98 7.32 16.42
N ALA A 43 -22.31 6.89 17.50
CA ALA A 43 -22.92 6.08 18.54
C ALA A 43 -23.98 6.81 19.38
N LYS A 44 -23.80 8.12 19.64
CA LYS A 44 -24.67 8.88 20.54
C LYS A 44 -26.13 8.98 20.08
N GLY A 45 -26.38 8.82 18.78
CA GLY A 45 -27.73 8.78 18.21
C GLY A 45 -28.47 7.46 18.48
N LEU A 46 -27.70 6.37 18.64
CA LEU A 46 -28.20 5.00 18.76
C LEU A 46 -28.38 4.59 20.23
N MET A 47 -27.51 5.10 21.10
CA MET A 47 -27.48 4.78 22.53
C MET A 47 -28.62 5.44 23.33
N SER A 48 -28.84 4.97 24.56
CA SER A 48 -29.67 5.66 25.55
C SER A 48 -28.95 6.92 26.07
N ARG A 49 -29.69 7.89 26.64
CA ARG A 49 -29.10 9.10 27.23
C ARG A 49 -28.12 8.78 28.35
N TYR A 50 -28.41 7.75 29.14
CA TYR A 50 -27.53 7.31 30.22
C TYR A 50 -26.20 6.79 29.66
N VAL A 51 -26.27 5.90 28.67
CA VAL A 51 -25.08 5.31 28.03
C VAL A 51 -24.25 6.38 27.35
N ALA A 52 -24.87 7.23 26.54
CA ALA A 52 -24.17 8.33 25.87
C ALA A 52 -23.48 9.25 26.89
N GLY A 53 -24.13 9.56 28.01
CA GLY A 53 -23.55 10.38 29.07
C GLY A 53 -22.43 9.71 29.88
N GLU A 54 -22.46 8.39 30.04
CA GLU A 54 -21.36 7.64 30.67
C GLU A 54 -20.14 7.56 29.74
N VAL A 55 -20.35 7.23 28.46
CA VAL A 55 -19.30 7.19 27.44
C VAL A 55 -18.68 8.57 27.26
N HIS A 56 -19.49 9.64 27.17
CA HIS A 56 -19.00 11.01 27.09
C HIS A 56 -18.08 11.38 28.26
N ARG A 57 -18.53 11.14 29.51
CA ARG A 57 -17.73 11.43 30.72
C ARG A 57 -16.41 10.67 30.72
N TYR A 58 -16.40 9.43 30.24
CA TYR A 58 -15.17 8.66 30.10
C TYR A 58 -14.23 9.27 29.06
N ILE A 59 -14.74 9.60 27.87
CA ILE A 59 -13.94 10.17 26.78
C ILE A 59 -13.35 11.53 27.21
N GLU A 60 -14.14 12.40 27.84
CA GLU A 60 -13.69 13.70 28.38
C GLU A 60 -12.50 13.58 29.34
N SER A 61 -12.35 12.45 30.02
CA SER A 61 -11.22 12.25 30.94
C SER A 61 -9.86 12.23 30.23
N GLY A 62 -9.82 11.94 28.93
CA GLY A 62 -8.59 11.85 28.12
C GLY A 62 -7.63 10.72 28.50
N LYS A 63 -7.92 9.93 29.56
CA LYS A 63 -7.03 8.89 30.10
C LYS A 63 -6.76 7.74 29.13
N TRP A 64 -7.64 7.57 28.15
CA TRP A 64 -7.55 6.57 27.10
C TRP A 64 -6.54 6.95 26.00
N ILE A 65 -6.10 8.21 25.91
CA ILE A 65 -5.11 8.65 24.92
C ILE A 65 -3.74 8.11 25.35
N GLN A 66 -3.21 7.16 24.58
CA GLN A 66 -2.00 6.42 24.96
C GLN A 66 -1.04 6.27 23.78
N ASN A 67 0.25 6.07 24.04
CA ASN A 67 1.24 5.93 22.97
C ASN A 67 1.37 4.48 22.43
N CYS A 68 0.58 3.53 22.92
CA CYS A 68 0.65 2.14 22.49
C CYS A 68 0.03 1.94 21.10
N THR A 69 0.68 1.13 20.26
CA THR A 69 0.24 0.79 18.89
C THR A 69 -0.41 -0.58 18.80
N SER A 70 -0.41 -1.35 19.89
CA SER A 70 -1.02 -2.68 19.96
C SER A 70 -2.14 -2.74 21.00
N LEU A 71 -3.22 -3.43 20.65
CA LEU A 71 -4.41 -3.59 21.48
C LEU A 71 -4.08 -4.15 22.88
N GLY A 72 -3.29 -5.22 22.95
CA GLY A 72 -2.92 -5.87 24.21
C GLY A 72 -2.12 -5.01 25.19
N GLN A 73 -1.52 -3.91 24.71
CA GLN A 73 -0.79 -2.96 25.54
C GLN A 73 -1.65 -1.79 26.00
N HIS A 74 -2.85 -1.62 25.44
CA HIS A 74 -3.73 -0.52 25.81
C HIS A 74 -4.28 -0.69 27.24
N PRO A 75 -4.14 0.30 28.14
CA PRO A 75 -4.65 0.23 29.51
C PRO A 75 -6.14 -0.08 29.60
N ALA A 76 -6.97 0.49 28.71
CA ALA A 76 -8.40 0.21 28.69
C ALA A 76 -8.69 -1.26 28.34
N TYR A 77 -8.00 -1.84 27.35
CA TYR A 77 -8.09 -3.27 27.02
C TYR A 77 -7.68 -4.15 28.20
N ARG A 78 -6.54 -3.85 28.83
CA ARG A 78 -6.03 -4.63 29.97
C ARG A 78 -6.99 -4.62 31.15
N ARG A 79 -7.63 -3.48 31.44
CA ARG A 79 -8.66 -3.34 32.47
C ARG A 79 -9.96 -4.05 32.08
N PHE A 80 -10.35 -3.96 30.82
CA PHE A 80 -11.57 -4.58 30.33
C PHE A 80 -11.50 -6.12 30.41
N VAL A 81 -10.43 -6.71 29.87
CA VAL A 81 -10.24 -8.18 29.82
C VAL A 81 -9.65 -8.73 31.13
N GLY A 82 -8.97 -7.90 31.93
CA GLY A 82 -8.34 -8.33 33.18
C GLY A 82 -7.02 -9.08 32.97
N THR A 83 -6.18 -8.61 32.04
CA THR A 83 -4.88 -9.25 31.74
C THR A 83 -3.72 -8.70 32.58
N ASP A 84 -3.97 -7.71 33.43
CA ASP A 84 -2.97 -7.10 34.30
C ASP A 84 -3.12 -7.63 35.72
N LYS A 85 -2.03 -8.04 36.36
CA LYS A 85 -2.02 -8.61 37.72
C LYS A 85 -2.55 -7.62 38.77
N HIS A 86 -2.56 -6.32 38.45
CA HIS A 86 -2.98 -5.25 39.35
C HIS A 86 -4.41 -4.74 39.15
N TYR A 87 -5.11 -5.19 38.10
CA TYR A 87 -6.46 -4.70 37.80
C TYR A 87 -7.47 -5.85 37.72
N LEU A 88 -8.54 -5.75 38.51
CA LEU A 88 -9.71 -6.60 38.35
C LEU A 88 -10.41 -6.30 37.03
N LYS A 89 -10.90 -7.37 36.38
CA LYS A 89 -11.65 -7.31 35.13
C LYS A 89 -12.90 -6.43 35.29
N SER A 90 -12.95 -5.33 34.54
CA SER A 90 -13.99 -4.31 34.74
C SER A 90 -15.25 -4.53 33.91
N LEU A 91 -15.15 -5.11 32.70
CA LEU A 91 -16.27 -5.23 31.73
C LEU A 91 -17.00 -3.89 31.48
N TYR A 92 -16.31 -2.79 31.71
CA TYR A 92 -16.87 -1.44 31.65
C TYR A 92 -16.98 -1.02 30.20
N TYR A 93 -18.20 -0.76 29.74
CA TYR A 93 -18.47 -0.54 28.32
C TYR A 93 -17.64 0.61 27.70
N PRO A 94 -17.43 1.76 28.37
CA PRO A 94 -16.57 2.81 27.82
C PRO A 94 -15.10 2.40 27.57
N HIS A 95 -14.54 1.41 28.30
CA HIS A 95 -13.23 0.83 27.99
C HIS A 95 -13.23 -0.10 26.77
N PHE A 96 -14.39 -0.64 26.42
CA PHE A 96 -14.56 -1.40 25.18
C PHE A 96 -14.73 -0.43 24.01
N PHE A 97 -15.49 0.64 24.22
CA PHE A 97 -15.81 1.64 23.21
C PHE A 97 -14.56 2.31 22.60
N ASP A 98 -13.67 2.86 23.43
CA ASP A 98 -12.44 3.52 22.96
C ASP A 98 -11.53 2.55 22.21
N VAL A 99 -11.39 1.34 22.75
CA VAL A 99 -10.59 0.26 22.18
C VAL A 99 -11.13 -0.19 20.81
N GLN A 100 -12.45 -0.38 20.70
CA GLN A 100 -13.11 -0.70 19.43
C GLN A 100 -12.85 0.40 18.40
N ALA A 101 -13.06 1.66 18.79
CA ALA A 101 -12.86 2.79 17.89
C ALA A 101 -11.41 2.89 17.38
N ILE A 102 -10.41 2.72 18.25
CA ILE A 102 -8.99 2.86 17.90
C ILE A 102 -8.48 1.67 17.07
N PHE A 103 -8.73 0.44 17.53
CA PHE A 103 -8.05 -0.75 16.98
C PHE A 103 -8.92 -1.56 16.04
N VAL A 104 -10.24 -1.61 16.24
CA VAL A 104 -11.13 -2.41 15.40
C VAL A 104 -11.58 -1.61 14.19
N LEU A 105 -12.11 -0.41 14.41
CA LEU A 105 -12.63 0.46 13.34
C LEU A 105 -11.50 1.25 12.64
N GLY A 106 -10.40 1.53 13.33
CA GLY A 106 -9.20 2.17 12.76
C GLY A 106 -8.38 1.32 11.78
N GLY A 107 -8.92 0.19 11.31
CA GLY A 107 -8.31 -0.65 10.26
C GLY A 107 -7.12 -1.51 10.71
N ARG A 108 -6.82 -1.57 12.02
CA ARG A 108 -5.76 -2.42 12.59
C ARG A 108 -6.35 -3.63 13.32
N ARG A 109 -7.07 -4.48 12.59
CA ARG A 109 -7.46 -5.80 13.09
C ARG A 109 -6.20 -6.63 13.36
N ILE A 110 -5.81 -6.74 14.63
CA ILE A 110 -4.63 -7.48 15.05
C ILE A 110 -5.05 -8.59 16.02
N GLY A 111 -5.23 -9.79 15.46
CA GLY A 111 -5.09 -11.08 16.14
C GLY A 111 -6.06 -11.39 17.29
N SER A 112 -5.71 -12.43 18.05
CA SER A 112 -6.51 -13.06 19.12
C SER A 112 -6.94 -12.13 20.26
N ALA A 113 -6.38 -10.93 20.36
CA ALA A 113 -6.78 -9.94 21.35
C ALA A 113 -8.15 -9.33 21.01
N VAL A 114 -8.47 -9.15 19.73
CA VAL A 114 -9.80 -8.69 19.30
C VAL A 114 -10.83 -9.78 19.60
N ASP A 115 -10.55 -11.04 19.25
CA ASP A 115 -11.46 -12.16 19.51
C ASP A 115 -11.79 -12.25 21.00
N ARG A 116 -10.77 -12.21 21.87
CA ARG A 116 -10.96 -12.21 23.32
C ARG A 116 -11.75 -11.01 23.84
N LEU A 117 -11.55 -9.82 23.28
CA LEU A 117 -12.31 -8.62 23.65
C LEU A 117 -13.81 -8.83 23.41
N TYR A 118 -14.17 -9.33 22.22
CA TYR A 118 -15.55 -9.56 21.82
C TYR A 118 -16.18 -10.77 22.50
N GLU A 119 -15.43 -11.83 22.77
CA GLU A 119 -15.88 -12.98 23.57
C GLU A 119 -16.30 -12.53 24.98
N GLU A 120 -15.48 -11.70 25.62
CA GLU A 120 -15.75 -11.23 26.98
C GLU A 120 -16.95 -10.29 27.05
N LEU A 121 -17.10 -9.42 26.05
CA LEU A 121 -18.28 -8.57 25.92
C LEU A 121 -19.53 -9.41 25.62
N SER A 122 -19.44 -10.37 24.70
CA SER A 122 -20.55 -11.26 24.33
C SER A 122 -21.05 -12.05 25.54
N ALA A 123 -20.13 -12.60 26.33
CA ALA A 123 -20.45 -13.31 27.57
C ALA A 123 -21.14 -12.40 28.60
N HIS A 124 -20.66 -11.16 28.77
CA HIS A 124 -21.25 -10.20 29.71
C HIS A 124 -22.65 -9.73 29.28
N TRP A 125 -22.85 -9.49 27.99
CA TRP A 125 -24.11 -9.03 27.43
C TRP A 125 -25.12 -10.14 27.16
N GLY A 126 -24.67 -11.41 27.15
CA GLY A 126 -25.51 -12.58 26.87
C GLY A 126 -25.96 -12.65 25.40
N ILE A 127 -25.20 -12.06 24.48
CA ILE A 127 -25.48 -12.04 23.04
C ILE A 127 -24.19 -12.30 22.27
N THR A 128 -24.28 -12.87 21.07
CA THR A 128 -23.12 -13.00 20.18
C THR A 128 -22.90 -11.69 19.43
N ILE A 129 -21.77 -11.04 19.68
CA ILE A 129 -21.42 -9.76 19.06
C ILE A 129 -20.43 -10.01 17.93
N ASN A 130 -20.74 -9.51 16.72
CA ASN A 130 -19.87 -9.65 15.56
C ASN A 130 -18.74 -8.61 15.60
N PRO A 131 -17.45 -9.00 15.55
CA PRO A 131 -16.33 -8.07 15.47
C PRO A 131 -16.28 -7.23 14.17
N ASP A 132 -16.97 -7.65 13.11
CA ASP A 132 -17.04 -6.95 11.80
C ASP A 132 -17.86 -5.68 11.83
N GLU A 133 -18.72 -5.51 12.84
CA GLU A 133 -19.62 -4.38 12.96
C GLU A 133 -19.36 -3.63 14.29
N PRO A 134 -19.47 -2.29 14.30
CA PRO A 134 -19.35 -1.54 15.54
C PRO A 134 -20.47 -1.91 16.51
N PHE A 135 -20.13 -2.31 17.73
CA PHE A 135 -21.11 -2.60 18.75
C PHE A 135 -21.47 -1.35 19.56
N TYR A 136 -22.68 -0.86 19.32
CA TYR A 136 -23.32 0.20 20.11
C TYR A 136 -24.55 -0.38 20.83
N PRO A 137 -24.60 -0.35 22.18
CA PRO A 137 -25.68 -0.87 22.98
C PRO A 137 -27.05 -0.41 22.52
N PRO A 138 -27.98 -1.34 22.23
CA PRO A 138 -29.37 -0.98 21.98
C PRO A 138 -30.02 -0.50 23.29
N ARG A 139 -31.02 0.38 23.18
CA ARG A 139 -31.79 0.83 24.33
C ARG A 139 -32.56 -0.33 24.93
N LEU A 140 -32.23 -0.70 26.17
CA LEU A 140 -32.95 -1.74 26.88
C LEU A 140 -34.19 -1.17 27.58
N ALA A 141 -35.26 -1.97 27.67
CA ALA A 141 -36.46 -1.58 28.41
C ALA A 141 -36.23 -1.50 29.93
N ASP A 142 -35.31 -2.33 30.45
CA ASP A 142 -34.89 -2.32 31.85
C ASP A 142 -33.65 -1.43 32.01
N SER A 143 -33.86 -0.22 32.54
CA SER A 143 -32.83 0.79 32.75
C SER A 143 -31.77 0.36 33.77
N GLU A 144 -32.11 -0.47 34.77
CA GLU A 144 -31.14 -0.94 35.75
C GLU A 144 -30.29 -2.09 35.19
N LYS A 145 -30.87 -2.93 34.32
CA LYS A 145 -30.09 -3.90 33.54
C LYS A 145 -29.14 -3.19 32.57
N GLU A 146 -29.60 -2.15 31.86
CA GLU A 146 -28.75 -1.31 31.00
C GLU A 146 -27.59 -0.73 31.81
N ARG A 147 -27.89 -0.11 32.96
CA ARG A 147 -26.88 0.47 33.85
C ARG A 147 -25.84 -0.57 34.29
N ARG A 148 -26.26 -1.75 34.74
CA ARG A 148 -25.35 -2.83 35.16
C ARG A 148 -24.46 -3.34 34.03
N LEU A 149 -25.01 -3.49 32.83
CA LEU A 149 -24.23 -3.93 31.67
C LEU A 149 -23.17 -2.90 31.26
N ILE A 150 -23.50 -1.61 31.40
CA ILE A 150 -22.64 -0.50 30.98
C ILE A 150 -21.54 -0.22 31.99
N LEU A 151 -21.88 -0.20 33.28
CA LEU A 151 -20.91 -0.03 34.37
C LEU A 151 -20.04 -1.29 34.56
N GLY A 152 -20.52 -2.45 34.12
CA GLY A 152 -19.84 -3.72 34.34
C GLY A 152 -19.65 -3.98 35.83
N ASN A 153 -18.42 -4.27 36.24
CA ASN A 153 -18.04 -4.53 37.62
C ASN A 153 -17.64 -3.25 38.39
N ILE A 154 -17.86 -2.06 37.83
CA ILE A 154 -17.54 -0.79 38.51
C ILE A 154 -18.69 -0.41 39.46
N GLN A 155 -18.39 -0.28 40.75
CA GLN A 155 -19.36 0.18 41.76
C GLN A 155 -19.71 1.67 41.54
N GLY A 156 -20.95 1.95 41.13
CA GLY A 156 -21.49 3.31 41.01
C GLY A 156 -22.38 3.68 42.21
N PRO A 157 -22.45 4.98 42.61
CA PRO A 157 -23.20 5.45 43.76
C PRO A 157 -24.73 5.33 43.57
N SER A 158 -25.42 4.91 44.63
CA SER A 158 -26.89 4.75 44.70
C SER A 158 -27.58 6.08 45.02
N ALA A 159 -28.63 6.44 44.27
CA ALA A 159 -29.46 7.62 44.58
C ALA A 159 -30.55 7.30 45.62
N PRO A 160 -30.89 8.21 46.56
CA PRO A 160 -31.93 8.00 47.56
C PRO A 160 -33.33 8.33 47.02
N SER A 161 -34.31 7.51 47.42
CA SER A 161 -35.75 7.69 47.18
C SER A 161 -36.36 8.58 48.27
N GLU A 162 -36.92 9.73 47.91
CA GLU A 162 -37.84 10.48 48.78
C GLU A 162 -39.16 9.72 48.92
N ARG A 163 -39.66 9.60 50.16
CA ARG A 163 -41.08 9.34 50.45
C ARG A 163 -41.60 10.37 51.45
N GLN A 164 -42.79 10.84 51.11
CA GLN A 164 -43.62 11.84 51.75
C GLN A 164 -44.07 11.42 53.17
N ALA A 165 -44.24 12.41 54.04
CA ALA A 165 -45.22 12.41 55.15
C ALA A 165 -46.53 13.08 54.64
N PRO A 166 -47.62 13.30 55.42
CA PRO A 166 -47.98 12.91 56.79
C PRO A 166 -49.47 12.41 56.86
N SER A 167 -50.09 12.09 57.99
CA SER A 167 -50.87 13.02 58.84
C SER A 167 -52.06 12.26 59.44
N GLU A 168 -52.55 12.68 60.61
CA GLU A 168 -53.91 12.47 61.12
C GLU A 168 -54.12 13.52 62.24
N ASP A 169 -55.29 14.06 62.56
CA ASP A 169 -56.60 14.17 61.91
C ASP A 169 -57.43 15.10 62.85
N LYS A 170 -58.62 15.50 62.39
CA LYS A 170 -59.75 16.19 63.08
C LYS A 170 -59.99 17.61 62.56
N HIS A 171 -61.06 17.74 61.77
CA HIS A 171 -62.25 18.56 62.07
C HIS A 171 -63.27 18.41 60.93
N ARG A 172 -64.25 17.53 61.13
CA ARG A 172 -65.08 16.94 60.06
C ARG A 172 -66.33 17.73 59.65
N GLU A 173 -66.61 18.89 60.24
CA GLU A 173 -67.83 19.66 59.94
C GLU A 173 -67.59 21.08 59.39
N LEU A 174 -66.40 21.66 59.55
CA LEU A 174 -65.94 22.81 58.73
C LEU A 174 -65.56 22.37 57.30
N GLY A 175 -65.30 21.08 57.11
CA GLY A 175 -64.77 20.47 55.89
C GLY A 175 -65.78 20.21 54.77
N ILE A 176 -67.04 20.64 54.86
CA ILE A 176 -68.00 20.50 53.76
C ILE A 176 -68.15 21.82 53.00
N HIS A 177 -68.34 22.93 53.72
CA HIS A 177 -68.40 24.26 53.11
C HIS A 177 -67.01 24.80 52.69
N LEU A 178 -65.97 24.54 53.49
CA LEU A 178 -64.60 24.85 53.11
C LEU A 178 -64.15 24.00 51.90
N LYS A 179 -64.69 22.80 51.72
CA LYS A 179 -64.33 21.88 50.63
C LYS A 179 -65.04 22.24 49.32
N ALA A 180 -66.24 22.80 49.36
CA ALA A 180 -66.88 23.39 48.19
C ALA A 180 -66.22 24.72 47.75
N ALA A 181 -65.86 25.58 48.69
CA ALA A 181 -65.10 26.81 48.41
C ALA A 181 -63.66 26.50 47.97
N ALA A 182 -63.00 25.51 48.59
CA ALA A 182 -61.70 25.01 48.15
C ALA A 182 -61.79 24.35 46.78
N GLN A 183 -62.83 23.56 46.45
CA GLN A 183 -62.99 22.97 45.11
C GLN A 183 -63.16 24.03 44.01
N LEU A 184 -63.86 25.14 44.29
CA LEU A 184 -63.99 26.26 43.34
C LEU A 184 -62.69 27.07 43.24
N SER A 185 -62.04 27.35 44.37
CA SER A 185 -60.74 28.05 44.40
C SER A 185 -59.62 27.21 43.77
N GLU A 186 -59.66 25.88 43.95
CA GLU A 186 -58.78 24.89 43.32
C GLU A 186 -59.09 24.75 41.83
N LYS A 187 -60.36 24.84 41.39
CA LYS A 187 -60.69 24.91 39.95
C LYS A 187 -60.16 26.18 39.28
N ILE A 188 -60.30 27.34 39.92
CA ILE A 188 -59.80 28.62 39.40
C ILE A 188 -58.27 28.65 39.40
N GLN A 189 -57.62 28.21 40.49
CA GLN A 189 -56.17 28.02 40.51
C GLN A 189 -55.71 26.97 39.50
N ASN A 190 -56.48 25.90 39.26
CA ASN A 190 -56.17 24.91 38.23
C ASN A 190 -56.29 25.49 36.82
N GLU A 191 -57.27 26.34 36.52
CA GLU A 191 -57.36 27.00 35.21
C GLU A 191 -56.21 27.99 34.98
N ASP A 192 -55.87 28.81 35.98
CA ASP A 192 -54.74 29.75 35.88
C ASP A 192 -53.39 29.02 35.77
N THR A 193 -53.19 27.94 36.52
CA THR A 193 -51.99 27.11 36.42
C THR A 193 -51.93 26.33 35.11
N VAL A 194 -53.06 25.86 34.57
CA VAL A 194 -53.14 25.23 33.25
C VAL A 194 -52.84 26.23 32.13
N ASN A 195 -53.36 27.46 32.23
CA ASN A 195 -53.07 28.53 31.26
C ASN A 195 -51.60 28.98 31.33
N GLN A 196 -51.02 29.10 32.52
CA GLN A 196 -49.58 29.34 32.68
C GLN A 196 -48.74 28.19 32.13
N ARG A 197 -49.10 26.92 32.40
CA ARG A 197 -48.41 25.75 31.81
C ARG A 197 -48.49 25.75 30.29
N ARG A 198 -49.67 25.99 29.72
CA ARG A 198 -49.83 26.10 28.26
C ARG A 198 -48.97 27.23 27.68
N SER A 199 -48.92 28.39 28.32
CA SER A 199 -48.07 29.51 27.90
C SER A 199 -46.58 29.15 27.91
N MET A 200 -46.12 28.50 28.99
CA MET A 200 -44.76 27.97 29.12
C MET A 200 -44.45 26.91 28.05
N ASP A 201 -45.39 26.01 27.78
CA ASP A 201 -45.26 24.97 26.75
C ASP A 201 -45.18 25.58 25.35
N PHE A 202 -46.01 26.59 25.04
CA PHE A 202 -45.94 27.32 23.77
C PHE A 202 -44.59 28.05 23.60
N GLN A 203 -44.06 28.66 24.66
CA GLN A 203 -42.74 29.28 24.62
C GLN A 203 -41.63 28.23 24.42
N LYS A 204 -41.73 27.07 25.08
CA LYS A 204 -40.80 25.95 24.92
C LYS A 204 -40.81 25.43 23.48
N ILE A 205 -41.99 25.16 22.92
CA ILE A 205 -42.14 24.70 21.52
C ILE A 205 -41.57 25.72 20.53
N ARG A 206 -41.80 27.03 20.77
CA ARG A 206 -41.23 28.08 19.91
C ARG A 206 -39.71 28.20 20.02
N GLY A 207 -39.14 27.89 21.19
CA GLY A 207 -37.69 27.74 21.38
C GLY A 207 -37.14 26.53 20.63
N GLU A 208 -37.78 25.38 20.77
CA GLU A 208 -37.42 24.15 20.08
C GLU A 208 -37.47 24.32 18.55
N LEU A 209 -38.49 25.00 18.02
CA LEU A 209 -38.62 25.29 16.59
C LEU A 209 -37.46 26.15 16.07
N ARG A 210 -37.06 27.19 16.82
CA ARG A 210 -35.91 28.03 16.45
C ARG A 210 -34.61 27.23 16.44
N HIS A 211 -34.41 26.37 17.45
CA HIS A 211 -33.25 25.48 17.49
C HIS A 211 -33.25 24.42 16.38
N ALA A 212 -34.43 23.96 15.95
CA ALA A 212 -34.56 23.06 14.81
C ALA A 212 -34.21 23.78 13.50
N GLN A 213 -34.70 25.01 13.30
CA GLN A 213 -34.37 25.84 12.13
C GLN A 213 -32.88 26.13 12.02
N GLN A 214 -32.22 26.49 13.14
CA GLN A 214 -30.77 26.70 13.17
C GLN A 214 -29.99 25.43 12.82
N ARG A 215 -30.46 24.27 13.31
CA ARG A 215 -29.85 22.98 12.97
C ARG A 215 -30.03 22.61 11.50
N ASN A 216 -31.19 22.88 10.92
CA ASN A 216 -31.40 22.66 9.49
C ASN A 216 -30.43 23.51 8.64
N LEU A 217 -30.27 24.80 8.95
CA LEU A 217 -29.31 25.67 8.26
C LEU A 217 -27.85 25.22 8.41
N TYR A 218 -27.51 24.60 9.54
CA TYR A 218 -26.18 24.01 9.75
C TYR A 218 -26.01 22.74 8.91
N LEU A 219 -27.02 21.86 8.90
CA LEU A 219 -27.01 20.63 8.12
C LEU A 219 -26.99 20.90 6.61
N GLU A 220 -27.69 21.93 6.13
CA GLU A 220 -27.65 22.37 4.73
C GLU A 220 -26.23 22.79 4.34
N ARG A 221 -25.57 23.64 5.13
CA ARG A 221 -24.17 24.03 4.88
C ARG A 221 -23.21 22.85 4.91
N LYS A 222 -23.40 21.92 5.85
CA LYS A 222 -22.59 20.70 5.93
C LYS A 222 -22.81 19.79 4.72
N ALA A 223 -24.04 19.69 4.23
CA ALA A 223 -24.35 18.94 3.02
C ALA A 223 -23.70 19.58 1.78
N GLU A 224 -23.74 20.90 1.66
CA GLU A 224 -23.04 21.63 0.59
C GLU A 224 -21.52 21.39 0.64
N GLU A 225 -20.91 21.49 1.82
CA GLU A 225 -19.47 21.22 1.99
C GLU A 225 -19.09 19.78 1.62
N GLU A 226 -19.88 18.80 2.05
CA GLU A 226 -19.70 17.40 1.65
C GLU A 226 -19.85 17.19 0.14
N THR A 227 -20.81 17.86 -0.51
CA THR A 227 -20.93 17.78 -1.97
C THR A 227 -19.72 18.38 -2.69
N GLN A 228 -19.18 19.49 -2.19
CA GLN A 228 -17.98 20.11 -2.74
C GLN A 228 -16.75 19.21 -2.54
N ASN A 229 -16.61 18.60 -1.36
CA ASN A 229 -15.54 17.65 -1.07
C ASN A 229 -15.62 16.43 -1.99
N ARG A 230 -16.83 15.90 -2.23
CA ARG A 230 -17.05 14.79 -3.15
C ARG A 230 -16.66 15.15 -4.58
N GLN A 231 -17.06 16.31 -5.07
CA GLN A 231 -16.67 16.80 -6.40
C GLN A 231 -15.15 16.98 -6.53
N ASN A 232 -14.50 17.52 -5.49
CA ASN A 232 -13.05 17.66 -5.47
C ASN A 232 -12.34 16.31 -5.49
N ALA A 233 -12.80 15.34 -4.71
CA ALA A 233 -12.28 13.97 -4.71
C ALA A 233 -12.47 13.29 -6.07
N GLU A 234 -13.61 13.51 -6.73
CA GLU A 234 -13.90 12.97 -8.06
C GLU A 234 -12.99 13.57 -9.14
N ARG A 235 -12.75 14.89 -9.10
CA ARG A 235 -11.75 15.54 -9.98
C ARG A 235 -10.34 15.00 -9.76
N GLN A 236 -9.94 14.78 -8.51
CA GLN A 236 -8.63 14.18 -8.19
C GLN A 236 -8.53 12.75 -8.73
N LYS A 237 -9.58 11.94 -8.55
CA LYS A 237 -9.65 10.59 -9.10
C LYS A 237 -9.50 10.61 -10.62
N GLN A 238 -10.20 11.52 -11.31
CA GLN A 238 -10.13 11.63 -12.76
C GLN A 238 -8.74 12.09 -13.24
N ALA A 239 -8.10 13.04 -12.54
CA ALA A 239 -6.73 13.43 -12.83
C ALA A 239 -5.73 12.29 -12.66
N LEU A 240 -5.90 11.45 -11.63
CA LEU A 240 -5.09 10.25 -11.43
C LEU A 240 -5.33 9.19 -12.52
N GLN A 241 -6.58 9.03 -12.98
CA GLN A 241 -6.91 8.12 -14.08
C GLN A 241 -6.24 8.57 -15.39
N ASN A 242 -6.35 9.86 -15.75
CA ASN A 242 -5.69 10.39 -16.95
C ASN A 242 -4.17 10.19 -16.88
N ARG A 243 -3.57 10.44 -15.71
CA ARG A 243 -2.13 10.23 -15.51
C ARG A 243 -1.73 8.77 -15.60
N LEU A 244 -2.60 7.85 -15.19
CA LEU A 244 -2.37 6.41 -15.35
C LEU A 244 -2.40 6.02 -16.82
N GLU A 245 -3.37 6.53 -17.58
CA GLU A 245 -3.52 6.30 -19.01
C GLU A 245 -2.29 6.80 -19.78
N GLU A 246 -1.83 8.02 -19.51
CA GLU A 246 -0.58 8.56 -20.07
C GLU A 246 0.65 7.67 -19.78
N ARG A 247 0.70 7.06 -18.60
CA ARG A 247 1.80 6.14 -18.24
C ARG A 247 1.69 4.81 -18.97
N VAL A 248 0.48 4.31 -19.21
CA VAL A 248 0.27 3.11 -20.01
C VAL A 248 0.72 3.33 -21.44
N ASP A 249 0.36 4.47 -22.06
CA ASP A 249 0.80 4.81 -23.41
C ASP A 249 2.32 4.92 -23.51
N GLN A 250 2.97 5.59 -22.54
CA GLN A 250 4.43 5.66 -22.48
C GLN A 250 5.11 4.29 -22.36
N LEU A 251 4.50 3.36 -21.61
CA LEU A 251 5.02 2.00 -21.49
C LEU A 251 4.85 1.21 -22.80
N GLN A 252 3.75 1.41 -23.53
CA GLN A 252 3.55 0.80 -24.83
C GLN A 252 4.57 1.30 -25.85
N ASP A 253 4.82 2.61 -25.90
CA ASP A 253 5.84 3.21 -26.77
C ASP A 253 7.24 2.69 -26.44
N ALA A 254 7.60 2.65 -25.15
CA ALA A 254 8.88 2.10 -24.71
C ALA A 254 9.01 0.61 -25.07
N HIS A 255 7.93 -0.16 -24.98
CA HIS A 255 7.92 -1.56 -25.38
C HIS A 255 8.14 -1.72 -26.89
N ALA A 256 7.50 -0.91 -27.72
CA ALA A 256 7.70 -0.91 -29.18
C ALA A 256 9.16 -0.58 -29.55
N GLN A 257 9.76 0.41 -28.88
CA GLN A 257 11.18 0.75 -29.07
C GLN A 257 12.10 -0.40 -28.66
N LEU A 258 11.79 -1.10 -27.55
CA LEU A 258 12.56 -2.27 -27.13
C LEU A 258 12.45 -3.43 -28.13
N GLN A 259 11.27 -3.66 -28.72
CA GLN A 259 11.12 -4.67 -29.76
C GLN A 259 11.94 -4.33 -31.01
N GLU A 260 11.92 -3.07 -31.44
CA GLU A 260 12.69 -2.63 -32.61
C GLU A 260 14.20 -2.74 -32.39
N THR A 261 14.69 -2.31 -31.22
CA THR A 261 16.12 -2.47 -30.87
C THR A 261 16.51 -3.94 -30.77
N HIS A 262 15.63 -4.81 -30.27
CA HIS A 262 15.87 -6.24 -30.24
C HIS A 262 15.96 -6.86 -31.65
N ARG A 263 15.09 -6.41 -32.57
CA ARG A 263 15.14 -6.81 -33.99
C ARG A 263 16.46 -6.42 -34.62
N GLN A 264 16.88 -5.16 -34.47
CA GLN A 264 18.14 -4.64 -35.01
C GLN A 264 19.36 -5.39 -34.44
N LEU A 265 19.36 -5.70 -33.13
CA LEU A 265 20.42 -6.50 -32.52
C LEU A 265 20.49 -7.92 -33.12
N THR A 266 19.34 -8.52 -33.39
CA THR A 266 19.27 -9.86 -34.00
C THR A 266 19.83 -9.85 -35.42
N GLU A 267 19.47 -8.85 -36.22
CA GLU A 267 20.01 -8.65 -37.57
C GLU A 267 21.52 -8.42 -37.56
N SER A 268 22.01 -7.57 -36.65
CA SER A 268 23.43 -7.32 -36.46
C SER A 268 24.20 -8.61 -36.09
N ARG A 269 23.64 -9.44 -35.20
CA ARG A 269 24.22 -10.74 -34.84
C ARG A 269 24.27 -11.71 -36.02
N GLN A 270 23.21 -11.75 -36.83
CA GLN A 270 23.19 -12.58 -38.04
C GLN A 270 24.25 -12.13 -39.05
N HIS A 271 24.38 -10.82 -39.26
CA HIS A 271 25.41 -10.26 -40.12
C HIS A 271 26.83 -10.59 -39.62
N ALA A 272 27.09 -10.41 -38.32
CA ALA A 272 28.38 -10.77 -37.72
C ALA A 272 28.72 -12.26 -37.89
N LYS A 273 27.72 -13.14 -37.74
CA LYS A 273 27.90 -14.57 -38.01
C LYS A 273 28.26 -14.84 -39.47
N GLY A 274 27.58 -14.18 -40.41
CA GLY A 274 27.90 -14.29 -41.84
C GLY A 274 29.33 -13.87 -42.18
N LEU A 275 29.82 -12.78 -41.58
CA LEU A 275 31.21 -12.35 -41.72
C LEU A 275 32.20 -13.37 -41.14
N GLN A 276 31.88 -13.96 -39.98
CA GLN A 276 32.72 -15.00 -39.37
C GLN A 276 32.81 -16.24 -40.28
N ASP A 277 31.70 -16.66 -40.88
CA ASP A 277 31.67 -17.80 -41.80
C ASP A 277 32.51 -17.52 -43.06
N GLN A 278 32.45 -16.31 -43.60
CA GLN A 278 33.31 -15.89 -44.72
C GLN A 278 34.79 -15.90 -44.35
N LEU A 279 35.14 -15.43 -43.15
CA LEU A 279 36.53 -15.45 -42.66
C LEU A 279 37.04 -16.89 -42.54
N ASN A 280 36.23 -17.80 -41.99
CA ASN A 280 36.57 -19.22 -41.89
C ASN A 280 36.79 -19.86 -43.27
N GLN A 281 35.96 -19.52 -44.26
CA GLN A 281 36.13 -19.99 -45.64
C GLN A 281 37.43 -19.48 -46.26
N MET A 282 37.73 -18.18 -46.11
CA MET A 282 38.97 -17.60 -46.60
C MET A 282 40.21 -18.26 -45.96
N GLN A 283 40.16 -18.54 -44.66
CA GLN A 283 41.23 -19.25 -43.97
C GLN A 283 41.43 -20.67 -44.51
N ALA A 284 40.35 -21.37 -44.86
CA ALA A 284 40.44 -22.67 -45.52
C ALA A 284 41.11 -22.59 -46.91
N TYR A 285 40.76 -21.58 -47.72
CA TYR A 285 41.43 -21.33 -49.01
C TYR A 285 42.92 -21.04 -48.85
N VAL A 286 43.32 -20.23 -47.87
CA VAL A 286 44.72 -19.94 -47.59
C VAL A 286 45.49 -21.21 -47.20
N THR A 287 44.92 -22.04 -46.33
CA THR A 287 45.52 -23.33 -45.96
C THR A 287 45.67 -24.24 -47.18
N HIS A 288 44.65 -24.31 -48.04
CA HIS A 288 44.72 -25.10 -49.27
C HIS A 288 45.80 -24.57 -50.22
N HIS A 289 45.86 -23.26 -50.44
CA HIS A 289 46.88 -22.65 -51.29
C HIS A 289 48.29 -22.95 -50.78
N ARG A 290 48.49 -22.93 -49.44
CA ARG A 290 49.76 -23.30 -48.82
C ARG A 290 50.14 -24.76 -49.10
N GLN A 291 49.17 -25.67 -49.06
CA GLN A 291 49.39 -27.08 -49.41
C GLN A 291 49.79 -27.26 -50.88
N ILE A 292 49.10 -26.60 -51.81
CA ILE A 292 49.47 -26.60 -53.23
C ILE A 292 50.90 -26.06 -53.41
N SER A 293 51.22 -24.94 -52.75
CA SER A 293 52.55 -24.33 -52.82
C SER A 293 53.65 -25.30 -52.37
N MET A 294 53.40 -26.08 -51.31
CA MET A 294 54.31 -27.13 -50.86
C MET A 294 54.47 -28.25 -51.89
N GLN A 295 53.38 -28.69 -52.52
CA GLN A 295 53.42 -29.71 -53.58
C GLN A 295 54.23 -29.23 -54.80
N ILE A 296 54.06 -27.98 -55.22
CA ILE A 296 54.84 -27.38 -56.31
C ILE A 296 56.33 -27.40 -55.97
N ALA A 297 56.71 -26.97 -54.76
CA ALA A 297 58.11 -26.96 -54.33
C ALA A 297 58.73 -28.38 -54.35
N GLU A 298 57.96 -29.41 -53.97
CA GLU A 298 58.43 -30.80 -54.03
C GLU A 298 58.58 -31.29 -55.48
N ILE A 299 57.64 -30.95 -56.37
CA ILE A 299 57.73 -31.25 -57.81
C ILE A 299 58.98 -30.58 -58.41
N GLU A 300 59.25 -29.31 -58.08
CA GLU A 300 60.44 -28.60 -58.56
C GLU A 300 61.74 -29.28 -58.08
N LYS A 301 61.78 -29.74 -56.82
CA LYS A 301 62.91 -30.48 -56.28
C LYS A 301 63.14 -31.79 -57.04
N GLN A 302 62.07 -32.54 -57.31
CA GLN A 302 62.13 -33.77 -58.11
C GLN A 302 62.59 -33.48 -59.55
N HIS A 303 62.09 -32.41 -60.17
CA HIS A 303 62.48 -31.99 -61.51
C HIS A 303 63.97 -31.61 -61.57
N LYS A 304 64.48 -30.85 -60.59
CA LYS A 304 65.92 -30.53 -60.47
C LYS A 304 66.78 -31.79 -60.34
N ALA A 305 66.37 -32.75 -59.50
CA ALA A 305 67.08 -34.02 -59.35
C ALA A 305 67.09 -34.84 -60.65
N LEU A 306 65.97 -34.90 -61.37
CA LEU A 306 65.88 -35.57 -62.66
C LEU A 306 66.77 -34.88 -63.71
N SER A 307 66.78 -33.55 -63.74
CA SER A 307 67.64 -32.77 -64.63
C SER A 307 69.12 -33.02 -64.35
N ALA A 308 69.52 -33.05 -63.07
CA ALA A 308 70.89 -33.39 -62.69
C ALA A 308 71.30 -34.80 -63.13
N LYS A 309 70.41 -35.80 -62.98
CA LYS A 309 70.64 -37.16 -63.50
C LYS A 309 70.79 -37.17 -65.01
N ARG A 310 69.95 -36.42 -65.75
CA ARG A 310 70.08 -36.30 -67.21
C ARG A 310 71.42 -35.71 -67.60
N GLN A 311 71.87 -34.65 -66.92
CA GLN A 311 73.18 -34.05 -67.16
C GLN A 311 74.32 -35.05 -66.89
N GLN A 312 74.26 -35.78 -65.78
CA GLN A 312 75.25 -36.81 -65.47
C GLN A 312 75.33 -37.89 -66.57
N CYS A 313 74.19 -38.35 -67.10
CA CYS A 313 74.18 -39.28 -68.23
C CYS A 313 74.84 -38.68 -69.49
N ILE A 314 74.55 -37.40 -69.79
CA ILE A 314 75.17 -36.68 -70.91
C ILE A 314 76.69 -36.62 -70.72
N ASP A 315 77.16 -36.28 -69.52
CA ASP A 315 78.58 -36.16 -69.20
C ASP A 315 79.30 -37.52 -69.30
N ILE A 316 78.67 -38.61 -68.82
CA ILE A 316 79.20 -39.98 -68.98
C ILE A 316 79.31 -40.36 -70.45
N MET A 317 78.27 -40.10 -71.26
CA MET A 317 78.32 -40.35 -72.69
C MET A 317 79.42 -39.54 -73.37
N ALA A 318 79.58 -38.27 -72.99
CA ALA A 318 80.65 -37.39 -73.48
C ALA A 318 82.04 -37.94 -73.13
N GLN A 319 82.25 -38.39 -71.89
CA GLN A 319 83.51 -39.02 -71.46
C GLN A 319 83.80 -40.32 -72.23
N GLN A 320 82.80 -41.18 -72.45
CA GLN A 320 82.96 -42.38 -73.26
C GLN A 320 83.33 -42.05 -74.71
N THR A 321 82.74 -41.01 -75.30
CA THR A 321 83.15 -40.54 -76.64
C THR A 321 84.57 -39.98 -76.65
N VAL A 322 85.01 -39.25 -75.61
CA VAL A 322 86.38 -38.74 -75.52
C VAL A 322 87.39 -39.87 -75.30
N SER A 323 87.14 -40.84 -74.43
CA SER A 323 88.00 -42.01 -74.25
C SER A 323 88.08 -42.89 -75.50
N ARG A 324 86.99 -42.97 -76.30
CA ARG A 324 87.00 -43.65 -77.60
C ARG A 324 87.81 -42.89 -78.66
N VAL A 325 87.85 -41.56 -78.57
CA VAL A 325 88.69 -40.69 -79.40
C VAL A 325 90.17 -40.73 -78.96
N GLU A 326 90.47 -40.85 -77.67
CA GLU A 326 91.85 -41.00 -77.17
C GLU A 326 92.44 -42.38 -77.46
N GLY A 327 91.64 -43.45 -77.44
CA GLY A 327 92.04 -44.77 -77.96
C GLY A 327 92.33 -44.79 -79.47
N SER A 328 91.94 -43.73 -80.19
CA SER A 328 92.08 -43.62 -81.66
C SER A 328 93.06 -42.52 -82.09
N ARG A 329 93.69 -41.79 -81.16
CA ARG A 329 94.55 -40.62 -81.44
C ARG A 329 96.05 -40.90 -81.50
N SER A 330 96.43 -42.15 -81.76
CA SER A 330 97.78 -42.52 -82.23
C SER A 330 97.83 -42.66 -83.75
N ALA A 331 97.18 -41.77 -84.50
CA ALA A 331 97.42 -41.70 -85.94
C ALA A 331 97.04 -40.33 -86.51
N ILE A 332 98.10 -39.68 -87.01
CA ILE A 332 98.11 -38.69 -88.09
C ILE A 332 97.94 -37.21 -87.68
N LYS A 333 99.12 -36.59 -87.77
CA LYS A 333 99.49 -35.18 -87.67
C LYS A 333 99.10 -34.40 -88.94
N ARG A 334 98.68 -33.14 -88.69
CA ARG A 334 98.95 -31.88 -89.44
C ARG A 334 98.21 -31.61 -90.77
N PRO A 335 98.19 -30.34 -91.26
CA PRO A 335 98.14 -29.03 -90.57
C PRO A 335 97.00 -28.12 -91.14
N ALA A 336 96.35 -27.27 -90.33
CA ALA A 336 96.58 -25.83 -90.12
C ALA A 336 96.47 -24.94 -91.37
N ASP A 337 95.38 -24.15 -91.41
CA ASP A 337 95.23 -22.74 -91.84
C ASP A 337 93.81 -22.35 -91.37
N GLY A 338 93.53 -21.34 -90.56
CA GLY A 338 94.00 -19.97 -90.61
C GLY A 338 92.86 -19.11 -91.18
N ILE A 339 92.06 -18.46 -90.31
CA ILE A 339 91.48 -17.11 -90.46
C ILE A 339 90.63 -16.81 -89.21
N ALA A 340 90.87 -15.61 -88.67
CA ALA A 340 90.42 -15.09 -87.41
C ALA A 340 89.29 -14.05 -87.56
N HIS A 341 88.71 -13.69 -86.41
CA HIS A 341 87.89 -12.51 -86.10
C HIS A 341 86.48 -12.49 -86.72
N GLY A 342 85.42 -12.07 -86.04
CA GLY A 342 85.26 -11.42 -84.74
C GLY A 342 83.87 -10.75 -84.72
N GLU A 343 83.38 -10.49 -83.51
CA GLU A 343 82.32 -9.52 -83.17
C GLU A 343 80.83 -9.90 -83.39
N GLU A 344 80.18 -10.25 -82.27
CA GLU A 344 78.86 -9.70 -81.87
C GLU A 344 78.93 -8.16 -81.83
N PRO A 345 77.84 -7.33 -81.92
CA PRO A 345 76.61 -7.56 -81.12
C PRO A 345 75.29 -6.84 -81.53
N LYS A 346 74.28 -7.02 -80.65
CA LYS A 346 73.23 -6.08 -80.18
C LYS A 346 71.79 -6.12 -80.76
N ARG A 347 70.87 -6.17 -79.78
CA ARG A 347 69.40 -6.09 -79.73
C ARG A 347 68.81 -4.84 -80.44
N PRO A 348 67.47 -4.75 -80.55
CA PRO A 348 66.75 -4.02 -79.49
C PRO A 348 65.44 -4.68 -78.98
N ARG A 349 65.12 -4.30 -77.74
CA ARG A 349 63.86 -4.52 -77.02
C ARG A 349 62.71 -3.77 -77.71
N GLN A 350 61.51 -4.34 -77.67
CA GLN A 350 60.25 -3.60 -77.77
C GLN A 350 59.52 -3.68 -76.43
N ASN A 351 58.84 -2.56 -76.11
CA ASN A 351 58.08 -2.29 -74.89
C ASN A 351 56.86 -3.17 -74.74
#